data_AF-A0A7S4WDA8-F1
#
_entry.id   AF-A0A7S4WDA8-F1
#
_cell.length_a   1.000
_cell.length_b   1.000
_cell.length_c   1.000
_cell.angle_alpha   90.00
_cell.angle_beta   90.00
_cell.angle_gamma   90.00
#
_symmetry.space_group_name_H-M   'P 1'
#
loop_
_entity.id
_entity.type
_entity.pdbx_description
1 polymer ?
#
loop_
_entity_poly.entity_id
_entity_poly.type
_entity_poly.pdbx_seq_one_letter_code
_entity_poly.pdbx_strand_id
1 'polypeptide(L)'
;WEGRFLRRAGAPRGLAPGGARLGEDGRLAPEPRPRSPSGEALHLALLGLAAACDGLPRTLVPAGQALAQLEHKAAALEACRAAAPHLHGFLPVLAARGEGAALESDVSVRHNGMLAWALYFVTHALDEAGQPALAKRFGAHLQEMRAWAVHLCYKGRGKVAARVTVGPRQDDEPVRSEQNCDDPCTGELFSLFLDLLADWGARPRSEREALWTDVDRHRWLSAAPAGLGGPCSEASPEAATRDWKYLALPYLARPAPRRLLLGAEKLRCQRARRRGLPGLPRHAPAGCGSAAAGPASGGGRAEDEVEEEDEDEQARCSAATASGACALLLAEPAVGAAWLHSALSACEGVQTPWGMAEACPSGGAAGGPLLDWDTKATTALAALGGLGSWVGRYLERDGLLARFRAVVDCLYASLAPGPPAEELAGFLLPAGAEEEEEEE
;
A
#
# COMPACT_ATOMS: atom_id res chain seq x y z
N TRP A 1 -13.98 2.15 15.51
CA TRP A 1 -14.85 1.32 14.63
C TRP A 1 -14.04 0.37 13.76
N GLU A 2 -12.99 0.84 13.10
CA GLU A 2 -12.08 0.02 12.25
C GLU A 2 -11.63 -1.31 12.89
N GLY A 3 -11.30 -1.31 14.18
CA GLY A 3 -10.91 -2.53 14.91
C GLY A 3 -11.92 -3.68 14.85
N ARG A 4 -13.21 -3.43 14.57
CA ARG A 4 -14.19 -4.50 14.37
C ARG A 4 -13.93 -5.28 13.08
N PHE A 5 -13.60 -4.58 11.99
CA PHE A 5 -13.21 -5.21 10.73
C PHE A 5 -11.88 -5.95 10.90
N LEU A 6 -10.85 -5.29 11.44
CA LEU A 6 -9.51 -5.88 11.61
C LEU A 6 -9.56 -7.19 12.42
N ARG A 7 -10.28 -7.19 13.55
CA ARG A 7 -10.39 -8.38 14.41
C ARG A 7 -11.14 -9.55 13.78
N ARG A 8 -12.14 -9.30 12.92
CA ARG A 8 -13.03 -10.33 12.38
C ARG A 8 -12.71 -10.74 10.95
N ALA A 9 -12.33 -9.81 10.08
CA ALA A 9 -11.76 -10.13 8.78
C ALA A 9 -10.41 -10.86 8.94
N GLY A 10 -9.68 -10.56 10.02
CA GLY A 10 -8.48 -11.26 10.45
C GLY A 10 -8.68 -12.58 11.22
N ALA A 11 -9.92 -13.06 11.38
CA ALA A 11 -10.26 -14.29 12.13
C ALA A 11 -9.54 -15.53 11.53
N PRO A 12 -9.48 -16.69 12.23
CA PRO A 12 -8.33 -17.63 12.28
C PRO A 12 -8.03 -18.45 11.00
N ARG A 13 -8.44 -17.99 9.82
CA ARG A 13 -8.22 -18.64 8.52
C ARG A 13 -6.87 -18.30 7.89
N GLY A 14 -5.85 -18.03 8.70
CA GLY A 14 -4.47 -17.79 8.26
C GLY A 14 -4.24 -16.40 7.67
N LEU A 15 -4.53 -16.23 6.38
CA LEU A 15 -4.20 -15.03 5.61
C LEU A 15 -5.38 -14.06 5.47
N ALA A 16 -5.08 -12.77 5.36
CA ALA A 16 -6.05 -11.69 5.24
C ALA A 16 -6.91 -11.87 3.96
N PRO A 17 -8.25 -11.82 4.06
CA PRO A 17 -9.12 -11.80 2.88
C PRO A 17 -8.90 -10.50 2.11
N GLY A 18 -9.14 -10.42 0.80
CA GLY A 18 -9.01 -9.14 0.07
C GLY A 18 -10.01 -8.06 0.51
N GLY A 19 -11.07 -8.48 1.20
CA GLY A 19 -12.15 -7.61 1.66
C GLY A 19 -13.43 -8.40 1.89
N ALA A 20 -14.49 -7.69 2.26
CA ALA A 20 -15.82 -8.23 2.46
C ALA A 20 -16.87 -7.21 2.02
N ARG A 21 -17.98 -7.70 1.47
CA ARG A 21 -19.18 -6.88 1.25
C ARG A 21 -20.06 -6.91 2.48
N LEU A 22 -20.85 -5.87 2.68
CA LEU A 22 -21.92 -5.88 3.67
C LEU A 22 -23.23 -6.34 3.04
N GLY A 23 -23.92 -7.26 3.73
CA GLY A 23 -25.31 -7.58 3.42
C GLY A 23 -26.25 -6.46 3.84
N GLU A 24 -27.51 -6.54 3.42
CA GLU A 24 -28.56 -5.57 3.80
C GLU A 24 -28.75 -5.48 5.32
N ASP A 25 -28.44 -6.55 6.06
CA ASP A 25 -28.49 -6.61 7.52
C ASP A 25 -27.26 -5.98 8.22
N GLY A 26 -26.34 -5.39 7.44
CA GLY A 26 -25.08 -4.81 7.94
C GLY A 26 -24.06 -5.84 8.41
N ARG A 27 -24.28 -7.14 8.16
CA ARG A 27 -23.30 -8.19 8.46
C ARG A 27 -22.35 -8.40 7.28
N LEU A 28 -21.14 -8.89 7.58
CA LEU A 28 -20.18 -9.26 6.55
C LEU A 28 -20.73 -10.45 5.75
N ALA A 29 -20.80 -10.29 4.44
CA ALA A 29 -21.16 -11.33 3.51
C ALA A 29 -20.19 -12.52 3.61
N PRO A 30 -20.66 -13.75 3.37
CA PRO A 30 -19.87 -14.97 3.55
C PRO A 30 -18.82 -15.22 2.46
N GLU A 31 -18.78 -14.40 1.41
CA GLU A 31 -17.85 -14.51 0.29
C GLU A 31 -16.75 -13.45 0.41
N PRO A 32 -15.58 -13.80 0.99
CA PRO A 32 -14.45 -12.90 1.00
C PRO A 32 -13.88 -12.74 -0.40
N ARG A 33 -13.24 -11.60 -0.66
CA ARG A 33 -12.46 -11.40 -1.90
C ARG A 33 -11.15 -12.21 -1.86
N PRO A 34 -10.55 -12.47 -3.04
CA PRO A 34 -9.21 -13.06 -3.15
C PRO A 34 -8.20 -12.40 -2.22
N ARG A 35 -7.27 -13.19 -1.67
CA ARG A 35 -6.24 -12.69 -0.76
C ARG A 35 -5.07 -12.17 -1.57
N SER A 36 -4.57 -10.99 -1.22
CA SER A 36 -3.41 -10.38 -1.86
C SER A 36 -2.25 -10.20 -0.87
N PRO A 37 -0.99 -10.18 -1.37
CA PRO A 37 0.17 -9.87 -0.52
C PRO A 37 0.10 -8.45 0.08
N SER A 38 -0.54 -7.49 -0.61
CA SER A 38 -0.73 -6.11 -0.11
C SER A 38 -1.66 -6.06 1.09
N GLY A 39 -2.81 -6.75 1.04
CA GLY A 39 -3.73 -6.84 2.16
C GLY A 39 -3.12 -7.57 3.36
N GLU A 40 -2.33 -8.62 3.10
CA GLU A 40 -1.57 -9.32 4.14
C GLU A 40 -0.53 -8.40 4.78
N ALA A 41 0.19 -7.61 3.98
CA ALA A 41 1.19 -6.66 4.49
C ALA A 41 0.57 -5.62 5.43
N LEU A 42 -0.60 -5.04 5.10
CA LEU A 42 -1.32 -4.11 5.99
C LEU A 42 -1.71 -4.76 7.30
N HIS A 43 -2.22 -5.98 7.21
CA HIS A 43 -2.69 -6.66 8.40
C HIS A 43 -1.52 -7.03 9.31
N LEU A 44 -0.42 -7.58 8.77
CA LEU A 44 0.80 -7.83 9.51
C LEU A 44 1.35 -6.57 10.19
N ALA A 45 1.37 -5.44 9.47
CA ALA A 45 1.80 -4.15 10.02
C ALA A 45 0.97 -3.74 11.25
N LEU A 46 -0.36 -3.76 11.14
CA LEU A 46 -1.25 -3.38 12.25
C LEU A 46 -1.15 -4.34 13.44
N LEU A 47 -1.01 -5.64 13.17
CA LEU A 47 -0.83 -6.64 14.23
C LEU A 47 0.53 -6.50 14.94
N GLY A 48 1.61 -6.25 14.19
CA GLY A 48 2.92 -6.00 14.76
C GLY A 48 2.93 -4.74 15.63
N LEU A 49 2.28 -3.67 15.20
CA LEU A 49 2.10 -2.45 16.02
C LEU A 49 1.32 -2.75 17.30
N ALA A 50 0.22 -3.50 17.21
CA ALA A 50 -0.58 -3.88 18.38
C ALA A 50 0.18 -4.78 19.38
N ALA A 51 1.05 -5.65 18.88
CA ALA A 51 1.92 -6.49 19.71
C ALA A 51 3.01 -5.66 20.41
N ALA A 52 3.70 -4.79 19.67
CA ALA A 52 4.90 -4.09 20.14
C ALA A 52 4.65 -2.77 20.87
N CYS A 53 3.51 -2.11 20.64
CA CYS A 53 3.23 -0.77 21.16
C CYS A 53 1.96 -0.72 22.00
N ASP A 54 1.98 0.09 23.05
CA ASP A 54 0.80 0.46 23.83
C ASP A 54 -0.04 1.55 23.13
N GLY A 55 -1.22 1.84 23.68
CA GLY A 55 -2.07 2.94 23.23
C GLY A 55 -2.98 2.59 22.04
N LEU A 56 -3.10 3.51 21.08
CA LEU A 56 -4.08 3.43 19.99
C LEU A 56 -4.05 2.10 19.19
N PRO A 57 -2.88 1.53 18.82
CA PRO A 57 -2.86 0.23 18.14
C PRO A 57 -3.61 -0.88 18.91
N ARG A 58 -3.46 -0.92 20.24
CA ARG A 58 -4.14 -1.92 21.10
C ARG A 58 -5.65 -1.70 21.22
N THR A 59 -6.14 -0.50 20.91
CA THR A 59 -7.59 -0.23 20.82
C THR A 59 -8.20 -0.82 19.54
N LEU A 60 -7.41 -0.95 18.47
CA LEU A 60 -7.83 -1.61 17.23
C LEU A 60 -7.84 -3.12 17.38
N VAL A 61 -6.73 -3.68 17.87
CA VAL A 61 -6.58 -5.12 18.14
C VAL A 61 -5.82 -5.29 19.46
N PRO A 62 -6.40 -5.93 20.50
CA PRO A 62 -5.69 -6.19 21.74
C PRO A 62 -4.43 -7.02 21.52
N ALA A 63 -3.35 -6.76 22.26
CA ALA A 63 -2.05 -7.41 22.07
C ALA A 63 -2.12 -8.95 22.05
N GLY A 64 -2.84 -9.57 23.00
CA GLY A 64 -3.00 -11.03 23.04
C GLY A 64 -3.74 -11.59 21.80
N GLN A 65 -4.74 -10.86 21.30
CA GLN A 65 -5.42 -11.21 20.05
C GLN A 65 -4.49 -11.03 18.84
N ALA A 66 -3.67 -9.97 18.84
CA ALA A 66 -2.72 -9.72 17.78
C ALA A 66 -1.66 -10.83 17.68
N LEU A 67 -1.10 -11.26 18.82
CA LEU A 67 -0.16 -12.38 18.89
C LEU A 67 -0.78 -13.69 18.41
N ALA A 68 -2.02 -14.00 18.83
CA ALA A 68 -2.72 -15.19 18.37
C ALA A 68 -2.98 -15.16 16.85
N GLN A 69 -3.27 -13.99 16.26
CA GLN A 69 -3.42 -13.87 14.82
C GLN A 69 -2.09 -13.97 14.07
N LEU A 70 -1.02 -13.38 14.60
CA LEU A 70 0.33 -13.51 14.04
C LEU A 70 0.81 -14.97 14.06
N GLU A 71 0.49 -15.73 15.10
CA GLU A 71 0.77 -17.18 15.18
C GLU A 71 0.08 -17.96 14.06
N HIS A 72 -1.23 -17.73 13.85
CA HIS A 72 -1.96 -18.34 12.74
C HIS A 72 -1.43 -17.91 11.36
N LYS A 73 -1.01 -16.65 11.23
CA LYS A 73 -0.43 -16.12 10.00
C LYS A 73 0.91 -16.75 9.67
N ALA A 74 1.80 -16.91 10.66
CA ALA A 74 3.06 -17.60 10.49
C ALA A 74 2.81 -19.04 10.00
N ALA A 75 1.86 -19.76 10.61
CA ALA A 75 1.51 -21.10 10.18
C ALA A 75 0.95 -21.14 8.74
N ALA A 76 0.13 -20.16 8.35
CA ALA A 76 -0.41 -20.08 7.00
C ALA A 76 0.65 -19.75 5.94
N LEU A 77 1.58 -18.83 6.24
CA LEU A 77 2.71 -18.52 5.36
C LEU A 77 3.64 -19.73 5.20
N GLU A 78 3.86 -20.50 6.26
CA GLU A 78 4.61 -21.76 6.22
C GLU A 78 3.91 -22.80 5.36
N ALA A 79 2.59 -22.96 5.51
CA ALA A 79 1.78 -23.87 4.69
C ALA A 79 1.79 -23.47 3.20
N CYS A 80 1.65 -22.18 2.89
CA CYS A 80 1.75 -21.68 1.50
C CYS A 80 3.11 -21.99 0.90
N ARG A 81 4.20 -21.78 1.64
CA ARG A 81 5.56 -22.11 1.17
C ARG A 81 5.75 -23.61 1.00
N ALA A 82 5.18 -24.44 1.88
CA ALA A 82 5.23 -25.89 1.73
C ALA A 82 4.45 -26.38 0.50
N ALA A 83 3.32 -25.74 0.19
CA ALA A 83 2.49 -26.08 -0.98
C ALA A 83 3.08 -25.58 -2.30
N ALA A 84 3.81 -24.46 -2.29
CA ALA A 84 4.42 -23.85 -3.46
C ALA A 84 5.89 -23.46 -3.20
N PRO A 85 6.79 -24.43 -2.99
CA PRO A 85 8.18 -24.15 -2.62
C PRO A 85 8.95 -23.38 -3.71
N HIS A 86 8.58 -23.57 -4.98
CA HIS A 86 9.13 -22.86 -6.13
C HIS A 86 8.87 -21.35 -6.10
N LEU A 87 7.91 -20.87 -5.29
CA LEU A 87 7.66 -19.44 -5.12
C LEU A 87 8.59 -18.80 -4.09
N HIS A 88 9.42 -19.56 -3.36
CA HIS A 88 10.45 -19.02 -2.47
C HIS A 88 9.98 -17.94 -1.49
N GLY A 89 8.80 -18.16 -0.88
CA GLY A 89 8.18 -17.23 0.06
C GLY A 89 7.45 -16.05 -0.59
N PHE A 90 7.50 -15.88 -1.90
CA PHE A 90 6.63 -14.94 -2.59
C PHE A 90 5.20 -15.45 -2.61
N LEU A 91 4.25 -14.54 -2.39
CA LEU A 91 2.82 -14.85 -2.41
C LEU A 91 2.19 -14.40 -3.74
N PRO A 92 1.48 -15.28 -4.45
CA PRO A 92 0.58 -14.89 -5.53
C PRO A 92 -0.76 -14.39 -4.94
N VAL A 93 -1.69 -14.01 -5.80
CA VAL A 93 -3.08 -13.80 -5.38
C VAL A 93 -3.70 -15.17 -5.09
N LEU A 94 -4.23 -15.34 -3.88
CA LEU A 94 -4.80 -16.61 -3.43
C LEU A 94 -6.32 -16.57 -3.44
N ALA A 95 -6.93 -17.73 -3.66
CA ALA A 95 -8.37 -17.89 -3.57
C ALA A 95 -8.86 -17.51 -2.17
N ALA A 96 -10.06 -16.92 -2.11
CA ALA A 96 -10.68 -16.52 -0.85
C ALA A 96 -11.12 -17.73 0.00
N ARG A 97 -11.49 -18.83 -0.68
CA ARG A 97 -11.86 -20.13 -0.10
C ARG A 97 -10.87 -21.21 -0.57
N GLY A 98 -10.69 -22.23 0.27
CA GLY A 98 -9.71 -23.31 0.04
C GLY A 98 -8.40 -23.10 0.79
N GLU A 99 -7.55 -24.12 0.78
CA GLU A 99 -6.26 -24.22 1.50
C GLU A 99 -5.15 -23.32 0.91
N GLY A 100 -5.51 -22.15 0.37
CA GLY A 100 -4.54 -21.22 -0.22
C GLY A 100 -4.15 -21.56 -1.65
N ALA A 101 -5.06 -22.11 -2.46
CA ALA A 101 -4.82 -22.29 -3.89
C ALA A 101 -4.57 -20.93 -4.57
N ALA A 102 -3.52 -20.85 -5.38
CA ALA A 102 -3.23 -19.67 -6.18
C ALA A 102 -4.32 -19.50 -7.26
N LEU A 103 -4.85 -18.28 -7.40
CA LEU A 103 -5.76 -17.92 -8.48
C LEU A 103 -5.00 -17.48 -9.73
N GLU A 104 -3.80 -16.96 -9.54
CA GLU A 104 -2.92 -16.50 -10.60
C GLU A 104 -1.63 -17.32 -10.53
N SER A 105 -1.11 -17.72 -11.70
CA SER A 105 0.22 -18.33 -11.83
C SER A 105 1.34 -17.33 -11.53
N ASP A 106 1.03 -16.04 -11.56
CA ASP A 106 2.01 -14.97 -11.50
C ASP A 106 2.03 -14.32 -10.12
N VAL A 107 3.24 -13.92 -9.72
CA VAL A 107 3.52 -13.17 -8.52
C VAL A 107 3.67 -11.70 -8.88
N SER A 108 2.88 -10.84 -8.22
CA SER A 108 3.09 -9.38 -8.28
C SER A 108 4.31 -9.00 -7.44
N VAL A 109 5.37 -8.52 -8.10
CA VAL A 109 6.61 -8.10 -7.44
C VAL A 109 6.36 -6.87 -6.57
N ARG A 110 5.51 -5.95 -7.04
CA ARG A 110 5.11 -4.75 -6.30
C ARG A 110 4.45 -5.08 -4.96
N HIS A 111 3.44 -5.96 -4.97
CA HIS A 111 2.74 -6.34 -3.73
C HIS A 111 3.64 -7.13 -2.77
N ASN A 112 4.54 -7.96 -3.30
CA ASN A 112 5.51 -8.67 -2.46
C ASN A 112 6.57 -7.74 -1.86
N GLY A 113 6.84 -6.58 -2.48
CA GLY A 113 7.64 -5.51 -1.86
C GLY A 113 7.00 -4.98 -0.58
N MET A 114 5.67 -4.76 -0.60
CA MET A 114 4.93 -4.37 0.60
C MET A 114 5.01 -5.46 1.68
N LEU A 115 4.81 -6.72 1.29
CA LEU A 115 4.89 -7.87 2.20
C LEU A 115 6.28 -8.00 2.83
N ALA A 116 7.35 -7.87 2.04
CA ALA A 116 8.72 -7.96 2.53
C ALA A 116 9.01 -6.93 3.64
N TRP A 117 8.57 -5.68 3.45
CA TRP A 117 8.74 -4.64 4.48
C TRP A 117 7.86 -4.86 5.71
N ALA A 118 6.64 -5.38 5.54
CA ALA A 118 5.79 -5.76 6.66
C ALA A 118 6.40 -6.92 7.47
N LEU A 119 6.98 -7.92 6.80
CA LEU A 119 7.70 -9.02 7.44
C LEU A 119 8.93 -8.52 8.20
N TYR A 120 9.74 -7.65 7.57
CA TYR A 120 10.87 -7.01 8.23
C TYR A 120 10.45 -6.28 9.51
N PHE A 121 9.40 -5.46 9.42
CA PHE A 121 8.84 -4.79 10.59
C PHE A 121 8.37 -5.78 11.68
N VAL A 122 7.56 -6.78 11.32
CA VAL A 122 6.97 -7.74 12.28
C VAL A 122 8.03 -8.58 12.97
N THR A 123 9.06 -9.04 12.24
CA THR A 123 10.17 -9.80 12.82
C THR A 123 10.85 -9.00 13.94
N HIS A 124 11.18 -7.73 13.70
CA HIS A 124 11.85 -6.90 14.69
C HIS A 124 10.90 -6.48 15.82
N ALA A 125 9.65 -6.13 15.50
CA ALA A 125 8.63 -5.74 16.47
C ALA A 125 8.30 -6.88 17.46
N LEU A 126 8.23 -8.13 16.99
CA LEU A 126 8.01 -9.29 17.84
C LEU A 126 9.21 -9.60 18.74
N ASP A 127 10.43 -9.43 18.23
CA ASP A 127 11.65 -9.60 19.01
C ASP A 127 11.68 -8.59 20.17
N GLU A 128 11.40 -7.31 19.89
CA GLU A 128 11.29 -6.27 20.93
C GLU A 128 10.11 -6.50 21.89
N ALA A 129 9.02 -7.10 21.43
CA ALA A 129 7.87 -7.48 22.26
C ALA A 129 8.10 -8.75 23.10
N GLY A 130 9.31 -9.32 23.11
CA GLY A 130 9.65 -10.52 23.86
C GLY A 130 9.04 -11.81 23.30
N GLN A 131 8.80 -11.86 21.98
CA GLN A 131 8.24 -13.01 21.24
C GLN A 131 9.24 -13.60 20.23
N PRO A 132 10.45 -14.00 20.65
CA PRO A 132 11.54 -14.38 19.74
C PRO A 132 11.23 -15.63 18.91
N ALA A 133 10.43 -16.56 19.43
CA ALA A 133 10.05 -17.76 18.69
C ALA A 133 9.19 -17.43 17.46
N LEU A 134 8.23 -16.51 17.63
CA LEU A 134 7.38 -16.06 16.53
C LEU A 134 8.14 -15.13 15.58
N ALA A 135 8.99 -14.25 16.11
CA ALA A 135 9.90 -13.42 15.32
C ALA A 135 10.77 -14.27 14.37
N LYS A 136 11.33 -15.37 14.87
CA LYS A 136 12.15 -16.31 14.09
C LYS A 136 11.38 -16.93 12.91
N ARG A 137 10.09 -17.23 13.06
CA ARG A 137 9.26 -17.82 11.99
C ARG A 137 9.01 -16.84 10.84
N PHE A 138 8.61 -15.61 11.16
CA PHE A 138 8.51 -14.54 10.18
C PHE A 138 9.86 -14.21 9.56
N GLY A 139 10.92 -14.19 10.38
CA GLY A 139 12.29 -13.99 9.93
C GLY A 139 12.72 -15.04 8.91
N ALA A 140 12.42 -16.32 9.14
CA ALA A 140 12.72 -17.39 8.19
C ALA A 140 11.99 -17.21 6.85
N HIS A 141 10.75 -16.70 6.87
CA HIS A 141 10.02 -16.37 5.64
C HIS A 141 10.67 -15.21 4.88
N LEU A 142 11.04 -14.14 5.58
CA LEU A 142 11.77 -13.02 4.98
C LEU A 142 13.12 -13.45 4.41
N GLN A 143 13.86 -14.33 5.09
CA GLN A 143 15.15 -14.83 4.60
C GLN A 143 15.02 -15.61 3.29
N GLU A 144 13.97 -16.42 3.13
CA GLU A 144 13.71 -17.11 1.87
C GLU A 144 13.50 -16.11 0.73
N MET A 145 12.67 -15.08 0.95
CA MET A 145 12.47 -14.02 -0.04
C MET A 145 13.79 -13.32 -0.39
N ARG A 146 14.62 -13.00 0.62
CA ARG A 146 15.92 -12.33 0.42
C ARG A 146 16.88 -13.14 -0.44
N ALA A 147 16.94 -14.45 -0.23
CA ALA A 147 17.82 -15.35 -0.97
C ALA A 147 17.45 -15.44 -2.46
N TRP A 148 16.17 -15.32 -2.80
CA TRP A 148 15.67 -15.56 -4.15
C TRP A 148 15.24 -14.32 -4.93
N ALA A 149 15.06 -13.17 -4.27
CA ALA A 149 14.53 -11.96 -4.90
C ALA A 149 15.32 -11.50 -6.13
N VAL A 150 16.65 -11.53 -6.05
CA VAL A 150 17.50 -11.14 -7.19
C VAL A 150 17.39 -12.17 -8.31
N HIS A 151 17.39 -13.47 -8.00
CA HIS A 151 17.26 -14.51 -9.02
C HIS A 151 15.90 -14.43 -9.75
N LEU A 152 14.80 -14.29 -9.01
CA LEU A 152 13.46 -14.30 -9.59
C LEU A 152 13.13 -13.00 -10.32
N CYS A 153 13.37 -11.84 -9.69
CA CYS A 153 12.77 -10.58 -10.13
C CYS A 153 13.70 -9.65 -10.91
N TYR A 154 15.03 -9.79 -10.77
CA TYR A 154 15.98 -8.88 -11.41
C TYR A 154 16.28 -9.31 -12.86
N LYS A 155 16.09 -8.38 -13.80
CA LYS A 155 16.28 -8.59 -15.25
C LYS A 155 17.69 -8.22 -15.73
N GLY A 156 18.54 -7.68 -14.85
CA GLY A 156 19.83 -7.08 -15.22
C GLY A 156 19.72 -5.59 -15.51
N ARG A 157 20.87 -4.90 -15.47
CA ARG A 157 20.98 -3.47 -15.86
C ARG A 157 20.00 -2.54 -15.13
N GLY A 158 19.72 -2.82 -13.87
CA GLY A 158 18.82 -2.02 -13.04
C GLY A 158 17.32 -2.32 -13.24
N LYS A 159 16.94 -3.19 -14.17
CA LYS A 159 15.54 -3.52 -14.44
C LYS A 159 15.03 -4.60 -13.50
N VAL A 160 13.83 -4.39 -12.97
CA VAL A 160 13.13 -5.31 -12.05
C VAL A 160 11.76 -5.59 -12.65
N ALA A 161 11.39 -6.85 -12.81
CA ALA A 161 10.09 -7.22 -13.36
C ALA A 161 8.94 -6.74 -12.46
N ALA A 162 7.81 -6.36 -13.06
CA ALA A 162 6.58 -6.06 -12.33
C ALA A 162 5.83 -7.32 -11.89
N ARG A 163 5.88 -8.37 -12.72
CA ARG A 163 5.32 -9.70 -12.45
C ARG A 163 6.33 -10.78 -12.81
N VAL A 164 6.28 -11.90 -12.09
CA VAL A 164 7.07 -13.09 -12.40
C VAL A 164 6.19 -14.33 -12.34
N THR A 165 6.34 -15.22 -13.31
CA THR A 165 5.74 -16.56 -13.29
C THR A 165 6.85 -17.55 -13.01
N VAL A 166 6.70 -18.38 -11.98
CA VAL A 166 7.68 -19.40 -11.64
C VAL A 166 7.03 -20.75 -11.83
N GLY A 167 7.66 -21.61 -12.63
CA GLY A 167 7.17 -22.96 -12.86
C GLY A 167 7.32 -23.83 -11.61
N PRO A 168 6.55 -24.94 -11.50
CA PRO A 168 6.58 -25.80 -10.33
C PRO A 168 7.86 -26.65 -10.23
N ARG A 169 8.65 -26.77 -11.31
CA ARG A 169 9.92 -27.51 -11.28
C ARG A 169 11.05 -26.58 -10.89
N GLN A 170 11.98 -27.10 -10.09
CA GLN A 170 13.11 -26.33 -9.56
C GLN A 170 14.02 -25.75 -10.66
N ASP A 171 14.06 -26.38 -11.83
CA ASP A 171 14.87 -25.95 -12.98
C ASP A 171 14.08 -25.05 -13.96
N ASP A 172 12.80 -24.76 -13.70
CA ASP A 172 12.01 -23.90 -14.58
C ASP A 172 12.54 -22.46 -14.45
N GLU A 173 13.04 -21.90 -15.55
CA GLU A 173 13.50 -20.51 -15.55
C GLU A 173 12.30 -19.56 -15.31
N PRO A 174 12.41 -18.61 -14.36
CA PRO A 174 11.32 -17.69 -14.08
C PRO A 174 11.03 -16.80 -15.29
N VAL A 175 9.77 -16.77 -15.72
CA VAL A 175 9.30 -15.89 -16.79
C VAL A 175 9.03 -14.51 -16.18
N ARG A 176 9.73 -13.49 -16.67
CA ARG A 176 9.67 -12.12 -16.16
C ARG A 176 8.86 -11.26 -17.12
N SER A 177 7.93 -10.47 -16.58
CA SER A 177 7.14 -9.55 -17.40
C SER A 177 8.01 -8.52 -18.13
N GLU A 178 7.50 -8.02 -19.24
CA GLU A 178 8.11 -6.87 -19.94
C GLU A 178 8.04 -5.60 -19.08
N GLN A 179 6.91 -5.37 -18.40
CA GLN A 179 6.74 -4.24 -17.48
C GLN A 179 7.73 -4.32 -16.31
N ASN A 180 8.18 -3.15 -15.84
CA ASN A 180 9.15 -3.04 -14.76
C ASN A 180 8.58 -2.34 -13.50
N CYS A 181 9.27 -2.52 -12.38
CA CYS A 181 9.08 -1.76 -11.13
C CYS A 181 9.97 -0.49 -11.13
N ASP A 182 9.76 0.40 -12.10
CA ASP A 182 10.50 1.66 -12.24
C ASP A 182 9.72 2.88 -11.72
N ASP A 183 8.46 2.70 -11.32
CA ASP A 183 7.63 3.74 -10.73
C ASP A 183 8.14 4.17 -9.34
N PRO A 184 8.01 5.46 -8.99
CA PRO A 184 8.35 5.99 -7.66
C PRO A 184 7.24 5.72 -6.63
N CYS A 185 6.47 4.64 -6.79
CA CYS A 185 5.30 4.33 -5.98
C CYS A 185 5.55 3.00 -5.25
N THR A 186 4.80 1.95 -5.58
CA THR A 186 5.00 0.63 -4.96
C THR A 186 6.20 -0.11 -5.54
N GLY A 187 6.55 0.10 -6.82
CA GLY A 187 7.72 -0.54 -7.43
C GLY A 187 9.04 -0.17 -6.74
N GLU A 188 9.13 1.05 -6.20
CA GLU A 188 10.27 1.52 -5.42
C GLU A 188 10.48 0.71 -4.12
N LEU A 189 9.39 0.22 -3.48
CA LEU A 189 9.50 -0.61 -2.27
C LEU A 189 10.26 -1.91 -2.52
N PHE A 190 9.95 -2.59 -3.62
CA PHE A 190 10.66 -3.82 -3.96
C PHE A 190 12.09 -3.54 -4.42
N SER A 191 12.33 -2.43 -5.11
CA SER A 191 13.68 -2.00 -5.51
C SER A 191 14.58 -1.74 -4.29
N LEU A 192 14.02 -1.11 -3.24
CA LEU A 192 14.73 -0.93 -1.97
C LEU A 192 14.93 -2.24 -1.21
N PHE A 193 13.97 -3.17 -1.28
CA PHE A 193 14.15 -4.51 -0.72
C PHE A 193 15.34 -5.24 -1.39
N LEU A 194 15.45 -5.15 -2.72
CA LEU A 194 16.61 -5.69 -3.45
C LEU A 194 17.92 -5.05 -3.02
N ASP A 195 17.99 -3.72 -2.95
CA ASP A 195 19.24 -3.02 -2.62
C ASP A 195 19.69 -3.25 -1.17
N LEU A 196 18.75 -3.26 -0.22
CA LEU A 196 19.05 -3.24 1.21
C LEU A 196 19.12 -4.64 1.83
N LEU A 197 18.27 -5.57 1.40
CA LEU A 197 18.05 -6.83 2.12
C LEU A 197 18.36 -8.07 1.29
N ALA A 198 18.16 -8.05 -0.03
CA ALA A 198 18.34 -9.23 -0.87
C ALA A 198 19.80 -9.69 -0.99
N ASP A 199 19.98 -10.98 -1.25
CA ASP A 199 21.28 -11.56 -1.56
C ASP A 199 21.60 -11.37 -3.05
N TRP A 200 22.68 -10.63 -3.33
CA TRP A 200 23.18 -10.39 -4.69
C TRP A 200 24.14 -11.49 -5.17
N GLY A 201 24.53 -12.42 -4.30
CA GLY A 201 25.47 -13.49 -4.59
C GLY A 201 26.77 -12.96 -5.18
N ALA A 202 27.20 -13.55 -6.31
CA ALA A 202 28.41 -13.15 -7.02
C ALA A 202 28.22 -11.96 -7.99
N ARG A 203 27.03 -11.35 -8.06
CA ARG A 203 26.79 -10.23 -8.98
C ARG A 203 27.62 -9.02 -8.56
N PRO A 204 28.18 -8.26 -9.52
CA PRO A 204 29.00 -7.10 -9.18
C PRO A 204 28.12 -6.01 -8.56
N ARG A 205 28.72 -5.23 -7.66
CA ARG A 205 28.05 -4.10 -7.00
C ARG A 205 27.42 -3.13 -8.01
N SER A 206 27.98 -2.98 -9.20
CA SER A 206 27.45 -2.14 -10.27
C SER A 206 26.02 -2.51 -10.68
N GLU A 207 25.64 -3.79 -10.65
CA GLU A 207 24.27 -4.22 -10.96
C GLU A 207 23.26 -3.73 -9.91
N ARG A 208 23.69 -3.69 -8.64
CA ARG A 208 22.89 -3.14 -7.55
C ARG A 208 22.76 -1.63 -7.65
N GLU A 209 23.86 -0.92 -7.94
CA GLU A 209 23.81 0.53 -8.18
C GLU A 209 22.95 0.88 -9.41
N ALA A 210 22.92 0.01 -10.43
CA ALA A 210 22.13 0.22 -11.64
C ALA A 210 20.62 0.36 -11.39
N LEU A 211 20.09 -0.19 -10.28
CA LEU A 211 18.68 0.01 -9.87
C LEU A 211 18.30 1.49 -9.78
N TRP A 212 19.28 2.33 -9.40
CA TRP A 212 19.08 3.75 -9.10
C TRP A 212 19.57 4.68 -10.21
N THR A 213 20.20 4.14 -11.25
CA THR A 213 20.60 4.88 -12.45
C THR A 213 19.67 4.62 -13.64
N ASP A 214 18.57 3.91 -13.43
CA ASP A 214 17.58 3.62 -14.46
C ASP A 214 16.91 4.91 -14.95
N VAL A 215 17.06 5.19 -16.26
CA VAL A 215 16.55 6.39 -16.90
C VAL A 215 15.03 6.49 -16.79
N ASP A 216 14.31 5.36 -16.84
CA ASP A 216 12.84 5.37 -16.77
C ASP A 216 12.37 5.82 -15.38
N ARG A 217 13.05 5.37 -14.31
CA ARG A 217 12.80 5.84 -12.94
C ARG A 217 13.05 7.35 -12.79
N HIS A 218 14.15 7.84 -13.35
CA HIS A 218 14.46 9.28 -13.33
C HIS A 218 13.47 10.09 -14.17
N ARG A 219 12.98 9.54 -15.29
CA ARG A 219 11.94 10.16 -16.12
C ARG A 219 10.63 10.30 -15.34
N TRP A 220 10.20 9.27 -14.61
CA TRP A 220 9.02 9.34 -13.74
C TRP A 220 9.12 10.48 -12.72
N LEU A 221 10.27 10.59 -12.06
CA LEU A 221 10.50 11.64 -11.08
C LEU A 221 10.59 13.02 -11.72
N SER A 222 11.20 13.12 -12.91
CA SER A 222 11.36 14.39 -13.64
C SER A 222 10.11 14.85 -14.39
N ALA A 223 9.13 13.95 -14.59
CA ALA A 223 7.79 14.29 -15.09
C ALA A 223 6.86 14.78 -13.96
N ALA A 224 7.16 14.45 -12.70
CA ALA A 224 6.41 14.91 -11.53
C ALA A 224 6.39 16.44 -11.26
N PRO A 225 7.41 17.25 -11.64
CA PRO A 225 7.43 18.70 -11.43
C PRO A 225 6.88 19.52 -12.60
N ALA A 226 6.60 18.93 -13.78
CA ALA A 226 6.05 19.66 -14.95
C ALA A 226 4.55 20.01 -14.80
N GLY A 227 4.10 20.12 -13.55
CA GLY A 227 2.71 20.07 -13.16
C GLY A 227 2.59 19.00 -12.08
N LEU A 228 2.22 19.39 -10.87
CA LEU A 228 1.73 18.49 -9.83
C LEU A 228 0.34 17.94 -10.25
N GLY A 229 0.33 17.31 -11.43
CA GLY A 229 -0.76 17.10 -12.40
C GLY A 229 -0.23 16.89 -13.84
N GLY A 230 0.93 16.24 -14.01
CA GLY A 230 1.38 15.76 -15.34
C GLY A 230 0.59 14.52 -15.78
N PRO A 231 0.64 14.15 -17.07
CA PRO A 231 -0.21 13.13 -17.71
C PRO A 231 0.24 11.72 -17.33
N CYS A 232 0.23 11.41 -16.05
CA CYS A 232 -0.06 10.06 -15.62
C CYS A 232 -1.59 10.05 -15.53
N SER A 233 -2.25 9.40 -16.50
CA SER A 233 -3.71 9.25 -16.49
C SER A 233 -4.16 9.02 -15.05
N GLU A 234 -5.01 9.93 -14.56
CA GLU A 234 -5.53 9.95 -13.20
C GLU A 234 -6.42 8.69 -12.97
N ALA A 235 -6.49 7.77 -13.94
CA ALA A 235 -7.17 6.48 -13.90
C ALA A 235 -6.27 5.25 -13.63
N SER A 236 -4.93 5.38 -13.49
CA SER A 236 -4.08 4.19 -13.25
C SER A 236 -4.24 3.63 -11.82
N PRO A 237 -4.45 2.30 -11.63
CA PRO A 237 -4.42 1.62 -10.33
C PRO A 237 -3.15 1.90 -9.50
N GLU A 238 -2.08 2.31 -10.16
CA GLU A 238 -0.77 2.61 -9.57
C GLU A 238 -0.82 3.87 -8.68
N ALA A 239 -1.72 4.80 -8.98
CA ALA A 239 -1.91 6.04 -8.23
C ALA A 239 -2.53 5.80 -6.82
N ALA A 240 -3.37 4.78 -6.66
CA ALA A 240 -3.96 4.37 -5.38
C ALA A 240 -2.93 3.76 -4.41
N THR A 241 -1.76 3.37 -4.94
CA THR A 241 -0.68 2.71 -4.21
C THR A 241 0.54 3.60 -3.94
N ARG A 242 0.51 4.88 -4.35
CA ARG A 242 1.63 5.84 -4.16
C ARG A 242 2.04 6.03 -2.71
N ASP A 243 1.08 5.93 -1.80
CA ASP A 243 1.28 6.27 -0.38
C ASP A 243 2.00 5.16 0.40
N TRP A 244 2.06 3.95 -0.15
CA TRP A 244 2.61 2.78 0.56
C TRP A 244 4.07 2.92 0.94
N LYS A 245 4.88 3.59 0.11
CA LYS A 245 6.28 3.84 0.46
C LYS A 245 6.42 4.74 1.69
N TYR A 246 5.53 5.72 1.84
CA TYR A 246 5.50 6.61 3.00
C TYR A 246 4.94 5.91 4.25
N LEU A 247 4.02 4.95 4.06
CA LEU A 247 3.55 4.08 5.14
C LEU A 247 4.65 3.15 5.64
N ALA A 248 5.44 2.54 4.77
CA ALA A 248 6.35 1.46 5.14
C ALA A 248 7.75 1.94 5.55
N LEU A 249 8.29 2.97 4.90
CA LEU A 249 9.70 3.34 4.99
C LEU A 249 9.91 4.80 5.46
N PRO A 250 11.08 5.16 6.02
CA PRO A 250 11.33 6.48 6.62
C PRO A 250 11.55 7.62 5.60
N TYR A 251 10.73 7.68 4.53
CA TYR A 251 10.79 8.75 3.52
C TYR A 251 10.50 10.12 4.11
N LEU A 252 9.54 10.22 5.04
CA LEU A 252 9.15 11.50 5.64
C LEU A 252 10.22 12.08 6.57
N ALA A 253 11.22 11.29 6.96
CA ALA A 253 12.42 11.78 7.65
C ALA A 253 13.43 12.43 6.69
N ARG A 254 13.16 12.44 5.37
CA ARG A 254 14.01 13.08 4.35
C ARG A 254 13.34 14.36 3.83
N PRO A 255 14.07 15.49 3.75
CA PRO A 255 13.47 16.77 3.36
C PRO A 255 12.80 16.76 1.98
N ALA A 256 13.43 16.20 0.96
CA ALA A 256 12.90 16.25 -0.42
C ALA A 256 11.62 15.41 -0.60
N PRO A 257 11.58 14.11 -0.24
CA PRO A 257 10.33 13.34 -0.27
C PRO A 257 9.21 13.93 0.60
N ARG A 258 9.53 14.48 1.79
CA ARG A 258 8.55 15.14 2.66
C ARG A 258 7.96 16.38 1.98
N ARG A 259 8.79 17.25 1.42
CA ARG A 259 8.35 18.44 0.68
C ARG A 259 7.48 18.08 -0.51
N LEU A 260 7.85 17.05 -1.27
CA LEU A 260 7.09 16.57 -2.42
C LEU A 260 5.68 16.12 -2.00
N LEU A 261 5.59 15.30 -0.94
CA LEU A 261 4.30 14.86 -0.42
C LEU A 261 3.45 16.05 0.04
N LEU A 262 4.01 16.92 0.88
CA LEU A 262 3.28 18.10 1.39
C LEU A 262 2.79 19.02 0.27
N GLY A 263 3.62 19.26 -0.76
CA GLY A 263 3.24 20.07 -1.92
C GLY A 263 2.09 19.44 -2.72
N ALA A 264 2.16 18.13 -2.98
CA ALA A 264 1.09 17.40 -3.66
C ALA A 264 -0.22 17.42 -2.87
N GLU A 265 -0.12 17.25 -1.54
CA GLU A 265 -1.29 17.24 -0.66
C GLU A 265 -1.96 18.60 -0.53
N LYS A 266 -1.18 19.70 -0.45
CA LYS A 266 -1.72 21.07 -0.48
C LYS A 266 -2.54 21.31 -1.74
N LEU A 267 -2.04 20.91 -2.90
CA LEU A 267 -2.76 21.05 -4.17
C LEU A 267 -4.02 20.18 -4.22
N ARG A 268 -3.96 18.97 -3.65
CA ARG A 268 -5.11 18.08 -3.55
C ARG A 268 -6.23 18.69 -2.70
N CYS A 269 -5.89 19.26 -1.54
CA CYS A 269 -6.83 20.03 -0.71
C CYS A 269 -7.40 21.24 -1.45
N GLN A 270 -6.56 22.03 -2.12
CA GLN A 270 -7.01 23.20 -2.89
C GLN A 270 -7.92 22.85 -4.06
N ARG A 271 -7.65 21.73 -4.76
CA ARG A 271 -8.50 21.22 -5.85
C ARG A 271 -9.84 20.74 -5.29
N ALA A 272 -9.83 19.97 -4.21
CA ALA A 272 -11.05 19.48 -3.56
C ALA A 272 -11.93 20.63 -3.05
N ARG A 273 -11.35 21.62 -2.37
CA ARG A 273 -12.07 22.81 -1.90
C ARG A 273 -12.66 23.63 -3.05
N ARG A 274 -11.90 23.90 -4.12
CA ARG A 274 -12.38 24.63 -5.31
C ARG A 274 -13.53 23.91 -6.03
N ARG A 275 -13.55 22.59 -5.97
CA ARG A 275 -14.60 21.75 -6.58
C ARG A 275 -15.77 21.47 -5.63
N GLY A 276 -15.75 21.99 -4.40
CA GLY A 276 -16.79 21.71 -3.40
C GLY A 276 -16.89 20.23 -3.03
N LEU A 277 -15.78 19.47 -3.12
CA LEU A 277 -15.81 18.05 -2.76
C LEU A 277 -15.86 17.88 -1.24
N PRO A 278 -16.72 16.99 -0.72
CA PRO A 278 -16.82 16.73 0.72
C PRO A 278 -15.67 15.87 1.27
N GLY A 279 -14.75 15.47 0.41
CA GLY A 279 -13.60 14.65 0.77
C GLY A 279 -12.54 14.72 -0.31
N LEU A 280 -11.40 14.09 -0.04
CA LEU A 280 -10.34 14.03 -1.03
C LEU A 280 -10.63 12.85 -1.97
N PRO A 281 -10.49 13.06 -3.28
CA PRO A 281 -10.56 11.95 -4.21
C PRO A 281 -9.42 10.99 -3.88
N ARG A 282 -9.74 9.70 -3.89
CA ARG A 282 -8.74 8.65 -4.04
C ARG A 282 -8.98 8.03 -5.39
N HIS A 283 -7.91 7.57 -6.04
CA HIS A 283 -8.06 6.70 -7.19
C HIS A 283 -8.67 5.38 -6.71
N ALA A 284 -9.99 5.21 -6.91
CA ALA A 284 -10.66 3.95 -6.65
C ALA A 284 -10.29 2.94 -7.75
N PRO A 285 -10.11 1.65 -7.45
CA PRO A 285 -9.93 0.62 -8.46
C PRO A 285 -11.10 0.64 -9.46
N ALA A 286 -10.79 0.41 -10.74
CA ALA A 286 -11.80 0.28 -11.79
C ALA A 286 -12.90 -0.71 -11.36
N GLY A 287 -14.15 -0.27 -11.38
CA GLY A 287 -15.32 -1.09 -11.04
C GLY A 287 -16.32 -0.49 -10.06
N CYS A 288 -16.07 0.70 -9.52
CA CYS A 288 -16.98 1.33 -8.55
C CYS A 288 -18.10 2.20 -9.17
N GLY A 289 -18.29 2.19 -10.50
CA GLY A 289 -19.20 3.10 -11.19
C GLY A 289 -20.07 2.53 -12.32
N SER A 290 -20.09 1.22 -12.57
CA SER A 290 -20.97 0.66 -13.62
C SER A 290 -21.73 -0.56 -13.12
N ALA A 291 -23.05 -0.44 -13.13
CA ALA A 291 -24.00 -1.50 -12.81
C ALA A 291 -24.06 -2.63 -13.87
N ALA A 292 -23.05 -2.80 -14.73
CA ALA A 292 -23.09 -3.77 -15.82
C ALA A 292 -21.71 -4.37 -16.18
N ALA A 293 -20.87 -4.71 -15.20
CA ALA A 293 -19.70 -5.56 -15.45
C ALA A 293 -19.86 -6.89 -14.69
N GLY A 294 -20.07 -7.96 -15.45
CA GLY A 294 -20.06 -9.34 -14.97
C GLY A 294 -18.71 -9.73 -14.35
N PRO A 295 -18.57 -10.99 -13.89
CA PRO A 295 -17.40 -11.42 -13.13
C PRO A 295 -16.14 -11.18 -13.97
N ALA A 296 -15.17 -10.47 -13.40
CA ALA A 296 -13.89 -10.18 -14.02
C ALA A 296 -13.17 -11.50 -14.39
N SER A 297 -13.38 -11.96 -15.62
CA SER A 297 -12.51 -12.91 -16.31
C SER A 297 -11.46 -12.11 -17.06
N GLY A 298 -10.21 -12.53 -16.94
CA GLY A 298 -9.05 -11.83 -17.48
C GLY A 298 -9.03 -11.63 -19.00
N GLY A 299 -8.04 -10.85 -19.42
CA GLY A 299 -7.68 -10.66 -20.82
C GLY A 299 -6.91 -9.35 -20.97
N GLY A 300 -5.62 -9.45 -21.24
CA GLY A 300 -4.81 -8.30 -21.62
C GLY A 300 -5.38 -7.62 -22.87
N ARG A 301 -5.24 -6.31 -22.93
CA ARG A 301 -5.28 -5.56 -24.19
C ARG A 301 -4.31 -4.41 -24.10
N ALA A 302 -3.51 -4.33 -25.17
CA ALA A 302 -2.54 -3.29 -25.44
C ALA A 302 -3.20 -1.91 -25.44
N GLU A 303 -2.52 -0.96 -24.81
CA GLU A 303 -2.81 0.46 -24.93
C GLU A 303 -2.24 0.93 -26.27
N ASP A 304 -3.12 1.06 -27.25
CA ASP A 304 -2.91 1.93 -28.41
C ASP A 304 -4.12 2.87 -28.46
N GLU A 305 -3.83 4.09 -28.91
CA GLU A 305 -4.73 5.22 -29.20
C GLU A 305 -4.85 6.31 -28.12
N VAL A 306 -4.67 7.52 -28.64
CA VAL A 306 -4.41 8.82 -28.02
C VAL A 306 -5.69 9.67 -28.19
N GLU A 307 -5.90 10.58 -27.24
CA GLU A 307 -6.79 11.77 -27.33
C GLU A 307 -8.30 11.52 -27.41
N GLU A 308 -8.96 11.40 -26.25
CA GLU A 308 -10.09 12.25 -25.80
C GLU A 308 -10.07 12.26 -24.25
N GLU A 309 -10.12 13.43 -23.59
CA GLU A 309 -10.31 13.52 -22.13
C GLU A 309 -11.73 13.04 -21.81
N ASP A 310 -11.87 11.75 -21.53
CA ASP A 310 -13.15 11.07 -21.33
C ASP A 310 -13.96 11.66 -20.17
N GLU A 311 -15.27 11.85 -20.39
CA GLU A 311 -16.26 12.18 -19.33
C GLU A 311 -16.20 11.18 -18.15
N ASP A 312 -15.73 9.96 -18.40
CA ASP A 312 -15.46 8.92 -17.39
C ASP A 312 -14.29 9.25 -16.44
N GLU A 313 -13.26 9.97 -16.90
CA GLU A 313 -12.14 10.39 -16.04
C GLU A 313 -12.59 11.53 -15.10
N GLN A 314 -13.45 12.42 -15.59
CA GLN A 314 -14.09 13.46 -14.79
C GLN A 314 -15.07 12.88 -13.75
N ALA A 315 -15.83 11.84 -14.10
CA ALA A 315 -16.71 11.13 -13.17
C ALA A 315 -15.93 10.38 -12.08
N ARG A 316 -14.81 9.71 -12.40
CA ARG A 316 -13.94 9.04 -11.41
C ARG A 316 -13.23 10.03 -10.48
N CYS A 317 -12.86 11.20 -10.99
CA CYS A 317 -12.29 12.30 -10.20
C CYS A 317 -13.31 13.08 -9.34
N SER A 318 -14.60 12.75 -9.44
CA SER A 318 -15.67 13.40 -8.68
C SER A 318 -16.07 12.65 -7.39
N ALA A 319 -15.64 11.40 -7.22
CA ALA A 319 -15.98 10.60 -6.05
C ALA A 319 -14.98 10.81 -4.90
N ALA A 320 -15.39 11.57 -3.89
CA ALA A 320 -14.68 11.62 -2.62
C ALA A 320 -14.66 10.22 -1.96
N THR A 321 -13.52 9.83 -1.37
CA THR A 321 -13.42 8.58 -0.62
C THR A 321 -12.83 8.84 0.76
N ALA A 322 -13.23 8.05 1.76
CA ALA A 322 -12.69 8.19 3.11
C ALA A 322 -11.18 7.94 3.15
N SER A 323 -10.68 7.03 2.31
CA SER A 323 -9.24 6.73 2.22
C SER A 323 -8.43 7.79 1.48
N GLY A 324 -9.07 8.75 0.81
CA GLY A 324 -8.40 9.89 0.19
C GLY A 324 -7.58 10.72 1.18
N ALA A 325 -7.88 10.67 2.48
CA ALA A 325 -7.11 11.37 3.50
C ALA A 325 -5.83 10.66 3.97
N CYS A 326 -5.51 9.46 3.46
CA CYS A 326 -4.42 8.61 3.95
C CYS A 326 -3.05 9.32 4.01
N ALA A 327 -2.59 9.89 2.88
CA ALA A 327 -1.33 10.63 2.82
C ALA A 327 -1.29 11.84 3.79
N LEU A 328 -2.40 12.57 3.94
CA LEU A 328 -2.46 13.69 4.89
C LEU A 328 -2.40 13.22 6.33
N LEU A 329 -3.05 12.11 6.68
CA LEU A 329 -2.96 11.55 8.03
C LEU A 329 -1.51 11.24 8.43
N LEU A 330 -0.65 10.88 7.46
CA LEU A 330 0.79 10.72 7.69
C LEU A 330 1.56 12.05 7.75
N ALA A 331 1.23 12.99 6.85
CA ALA A 331 2.03 14.19 6.65
C ALA A 331 1.64 15.34 7.58
N GLU A 332 0.33 15.57 7.75
CA GLU A 332 -0.30 16.60 8.58
C GLU A 332 -1.59 16.02 9.23
N PRO A 333 -1.46 15.30 10.36
CA PRO A 333 -2.54 14.49 10.93
C PRO A 333 -3.83 15.25 11.21
N ALA A 334 -3.75 16.51 11.67
CA ALA A 334 -4.92 17.33 11.97
C ALA A 334 -5.73 17.66 10.71
N VAL A 335 -5.05 18.08 9.64
CA VAL A 335 -5.67 18.35 8.33
C VAL A 335 -6.25 17.06 7.74
N GLY A 336 -5.50 15.96 7.82
CA GLY A 336 -5.97 14.64 7.36
C GLY A 336 -7.21 14.19 8.11
N ALA A 337 -7.28 14.39 9.43
CA ALA A 337 -8.43 14.05 10.25
C ALA A 337 -9.65 14.91 9.89
N ALA A 338 -9.47 16.21 9.61
CA ALA A 338 -10.55 17.09 9.18
C ALA A 338 -11.16 16.64 7.84
N TRP A 339 -10.30 16.34 6.85
CA TRP A 339 -10.76 15.82 5.54
C TRP A 339 -11.40 14.44 5.64
N LEU A 340 -10.86 13.54 6.47
CA LEU A 340 -11.48 12.25 6.74
C LEU A 340 -12.85 12.42 7.40
N HIS A 341 -12.96 13.29 8.41
CA HIS A 341 -14.22 13.56 9.08
C HIS A 341 -15.28 14.11 8.11
N SER A 342 -14.92 15.12 7.30
CA SER A 342 -15.81 15.68 6.29
C SER A 342 -16.31 14.61 5.31
N ALA A 343 -15.41 13.75 4.82
CA ALA A 343 -15.78 12.67 3.89
C ALA A 343 -16.75 11.66 4.54
N LEU A 344 -16.52 11.30 5.80
CA LEU A 344 -17.37 10.37 6.55
C LEU A 344 -18.73 10.96 6.92
N SER A 345 -18.79 12.26 7.19
CA SER A 345 -20.01 12.97 7.60
C SER A 345 -20.92 13.30 6.41
N ALA A 346 -20.34 13.57 5.25
CA ALA A 346 -21.09 13.98 4.06
C ALA A 346 -21.73 12.81 3.29
N CYS A 347 -21.23 11.59 3.46
CA CYS A 347 -21.70 10.43 2.68
C CYS A 347 -22.45 9.41 3.55
N GLU A 348 -23.76 9.35 3.35
CA GLU A 348 -24.61 8.32 3.93
C GLU A 348 -24.14 6.91 3.50
N GLY A 349 -24.05 5.99 4.46
CA GLY A 349 -23.63 4.60 4.20
C GLY A 349 -22.11 4.36 4.13
N VAL A 350 -21.27 5.40 4.18
CA VAL A 350 -19.81 5.22 4.28
C VAL A 350 -19.40 4.80 5.69
N GLN A 351 -20.09 5.27 6.73
CA GLN A 351 -19.89 4.77 8.08
C GLN A 351 -20.73 3.52 8.32
N THR A 352 -20.08 2.42 8.70
CA THR A 352 -20.73 1.13 8.92
C THR A 352 -20.43 0.59 10.31
N PRO A 353 -21.15 -0.44 10.79
CA PRO A 353 -20.81 -1.13 12.04
C PRO A 353 -19.38 -1.72 12.07
N TRP A 354 -18.71 -1.79 10.91
CA TRP A 354 -17.36 -2.28 10.71
C TRP A 354 -16.35 -1.17 10.40
N GLY A 355 -16.73 0.10 10.60
CA GLY A 355 -15.93 1.27 10.23
C GLY A 355 -16.27 1.80 8.85
N MET A 356 -15.33 2.49 8.21
CA MET A 356 -15.56 3.14 6.92
C MET A 356 -15.62 2.14 5.74
N ALA A 357 -16.48 2.43 4.77
CA ALA A 357 -16.51 1.77 3.45
C ALA A 357 -15.56 2.46 2.47
N GLU A 358 -15.33 1.81 1.31
CA GLU A 358 -14.41 2.27 0.28
C GLU A 358 -14.78 3.63 -0.32
N ALA A 359 -16.03 3.77 -0.77
CA ALA A 359 -16.54 4.97 -1.41
C ALA A 359 -18.02 5.19 -1.08
N CYS A 360 -18.50 6.40 -1.34
CA CYS A 360 -19.92 6.73 -1.21
C CYS A 360 -20.72 5.90 -2.22
N PRO A 361 -21.81 5.20 -1.82
CA PRO A 361 -22.65 4.48 -2.76
C PRO A 361 -23.27 5.47 -3.75
N SER A 362 -22.92 5.41 -5.03
CA SER A 362 -23.67 6.13 -6.06
C SER A 362 -25.07 5.53 -6.14
N GLY A 363 -26.10 6.36 -5.97
CA GLY A 363 -27.49 5.97 -5.72
C GLY A 363 -27.97 4.68 -6.39
N GLY A 364 -28.44 3.73 -5.58
CA GLY A 364 -29.28 2.61 -6.02
C GLY A 364 -28.59 1.38 -6.60
N ALA A 365 -27.26 1.29 -6.63
CA ALA A 365 -26.59 0.08 -7.09
C ALA A 365 -26.85 -1.11 -6.14
N ALA A 366 -27.25 -2.26 -6.71
CA ALA A 366 -27.73 -3.48 -6.02
C ALA A 366 -26.68 -4.25 -5.19
N GLY A 367 -25.60 -3.61 -4.73
CA GLY A 367 -24.55 -4.24 -3.93
C GLY A 367 -24.22 -3.39 -2.70
N GLY A 368 -24.31 -3.99 -1.51
CA GLY A 368 -23.97 -3.32 -0.27
C GLY A 368 -22.50 -2.86 -0.21
N PRO A 369 -22.17 -1.94 0.73
CA PRO A 369 -20.87 -1.27 0.81
C PRO A 369 -19.70 -2.26 0.88
N LEU A 370 -18.64 -1.94 0.14
CA LEU A 370 -17.41 -2.73 0.10
C LEU A 370 -16.46 -2.26 1.21
N LEU A 371 -15.94 -3.25 1.95
CA LEU A 371 -14.90 -3.08 2.97
C LEU A 371 -13.65 -3.80 2.49
N ASP A 372 -12.61 -3.06 2.14
CA ASP A 372 -11.33 -3.60 1.70
C ASP A 372 -10.19 -3.13 2.61
N TRP A 373 -9.07 -3.86 2.58
CA TRP A 373 -7.89 -3.52 3.38
C TRP A 373 -7.20 -2.26 2.88
N ASP A 374 -7.09 -2.09 1.56
CA ASP A 374 -6.38 -0.98 0.96
C ASP A 374 -7.01 0.36 1.31
N THR A 375 -8.30 0.43 1.62
CA THR A 375 -9.02 1.60 2.14
C THR A 375 -8.91 1.68 3.64
N LYS A 376 -9.30 0.64 4.34
CA LYS A 376 -9.50 0.71 5.80
C LYS A 376 -8.18 0.68 6.55
N ALA A 377 -7.34 -0.28 6.21
CA ALA A 377 -6.12 -0.54 6.94
C ALA A 377 -4.99 0.42 6.57
N THR A 378 -4.95 0.94 5.34
CA THR A 378 -4.01 2.03 5.00
C THR A 378 -4.31 3.28 5.82
N THR A 379 -5.57 3.73 5.87
CA THR A 379 -5.98 4.90 6.66
C THR A 379 -5.77 4.67 8.15
N ALA A 380 -6.08 3.48 8.67
CA ALA A 380 -5.79 3.14 10.06
C ALA A 380 -4.29 3.17 10.35
N LEU A 381 -3.46 2.61 9.48
CA LEU A 381 -2.01 2.61 9.62
C LEU A 381 -1.43 4.03 9.51
N ALA A 382 -1.97 4.85 8.60
CA ALA A 382 -1.62 6.26 8.46
C ALA A 382 -1.93 7.06 9.73
N ALA A 383 -3.13 6.87 10.29
CA ALA A 383 -3.54 7.52 11.54
C ALA A 383 -2.65 7.09 12.75
N LEU A 384 -2.00 5.94 12.67
CA LEU A 384 -1.01 5.47 13.65
C LEU A 384 0.42 5.99 13.38
N GLY A 385 0.61 6.81 12.34
CA GLY A 385 1.92 7.35 11.94
C GLY A 385 2.74 6.45 11.02
N GLY A 386 2.15 5.37 10.50
CA GLY A 386 2.82 4.40 9.65
C GLY A 386 3.91 3.58 10.37
N LEU A 387 4.75 2.92 9.57
CA LEU A 387 5.88 2.12 10.02
C LEU A 387 7.22 2.82 9.84
N GLY A 388 7.28 3.96 9.14
CA GLY A 388 8.54 4.60 8.76
C GLY A 388 9.50 4.85 9.92
N SER A 389 8.99 5.35 11.06
CA SER A 389 9.80 5.56 12.27
C SER A 389 10.33 4.26 12.88
N TRP A 390 9.52 3.20 12.89
CA TRP A 390 9.89 1.87 13.37
C TRP A 390 10.95 1.23 12.47
N VAL A 391 10.66 1.15 11.17
CA VAL A 391 11.57 0.57 10.18
C VAL A 391 12.86 1.38 10.10
N GLY A 392 12.82 2.70 10.27
CA GLY A 392 14.02 3.53 10.37
C GLY A 392 14.95 3.12 11.52
N ARG A 393 14.41 2.86 12.72
CA ARG A 393 15.19 2.34 13.86
C ARG A 393 15.77 0.96 13.60
N TYR A 394 15.01 0.08 12.96
CA TYR A 394 15.48 -1.27 12.62
C TYR A 394 16.57 -1.25 11.55
N LEU A 395 16.40 -0.41 10.52
CA LEU A 395 17.44 -0.19 9.51
C LEU A 395 18.71 0.40 10.13
N GLU A 396 18.60 1.25 11.16
CA GLU A 396 19.76 1.76 11.90
C GLU A 396 20.47 0.64 12.66
N ARG A 397 19.70 -0.17 13.38
CA ARG A 397 20.19 -1.35 14.12
C ARG A 397 20.93 -2.33 13.21
N ASP A 398 20.45 -2.51 11.99
CA ASP A 398 21.04 -3.43 11.01
C ASP A 398 22.12 -2.77 10.12
N GLY A 399 22.46 -1.49 10.34
CA GLY A 399 23.48 -0.78 9.57
C GLY A 399 23.07 -0.41 8.13
N LEU A 400 21.78 -0.47 7.81
CA LEU A 400 21.22 -0.23 6.48
C LEU A 400 20.70 1.20 6.27
N LEU A 401 20.45 1.95 7.36
CA LEU A 401 19.83 3.28 7.28
C LEU A 401 20.67 4.29 6.47
N ALA A 402 22.00 4.23 6.56
CA ALA A 402 22.89 5.10 5.80
C ALA A 402 22.75 4.88 4.29
N ARG A 403 22.64 3.62 3.85
CA ARG A 403 22.42 3.27 2.44
C ARG A 403 21.06 3.73 1.96
N PHE A 404 20.00 3.49 2.74
CA PHE A 404 18.66 4.00 2.44
C PHE A 404 18.67 5.52 2.21
N ARG A 405 19.27 6.27 3.15
CA ARG A 405 19.37 7.74 3.06
C ARG A 405 20.10 8.16 1.79
N ALA A 406 21.27 7.58 1.51
CA ALA A 406 22.06 7.92 0.33
C ALA A 406 21.29 7.69 -0.99
N VAL A 407 20.57 6.58 -1.09
CA VAL A 407 19.76 6.25 -2.27
C VAL A 407 18.60 7.22 -2.44
N VAL A 408 17.81 7.43 -1.39
CA VAL A 408 16.65 8.32 -1.44
C VAL A 408 17.08 9.77 -1.68
N ASP A 409 18.14 10.24 -1.04
CA ASP A 409 18.65 11.59 -1.26
C ASP A 409 19.13 11.78 -2.70
N CYS A 410 19.87 10.81 -3.24
CA CYS A 410 20.34 10.85 -4.62
C CYS A 410 19.15 10.86 -5.61
N LEU A 411 18.17 9.98 -5.39
CA LEU A 411 17.02 9.82 -6.28
C LEU A 411 16.13 11.08 -6.30
N TYR A 412 15.95 11.74 -5.16
CA TYR A 412 15.09 12.93 -5.03
C TYR A 412 15.87 14.26 -5.06
N ALA A 413 17.20 14.23 -5.28
CA ALA A 413 18.04 15.43 -5.31
C ALA A 413 17.62 16.42 -6.41
N SER A 414 17.22 15.91 -7.59
CA SER A 414 16.76 16.72 -8.72
C SER A 414 15.43 17.44 -8.44
N LEU A 415 14.67 16.98 -7.45
CA LEU A 415 13.40 17.58 -7.02
C LEU A 415 13.56 18.57 -5.86
N ALA A 416 14.77 18.67 -5.28
CA ALA A 416 15.07 19.60 -4.21
C ALA A 416 14.97 21.11 -4.59
N PRO A 417 15.26 21.57 -5.82
CA PRO A 417 15.22 23.00 -6.17
C PRO A 417 13.84 23.52 -6.62
N GLY A 418 12.77 22.71 -6.62
CA GLY A 418 11.41 23.21 -6.92
C GLY A 418 10.97 24.30 -5.92
N PRO A 419 10.00 25.17 -6.27
CA PRO A 419 9.53 26.22 -5.37
C PRO A 419 9.16 25.58 -4.02
N PRO A 420 9.49 26.25 -2.90
CA PRO A 420 9.25 25.66 -1.59
C PRO A 420 7.75 25.39 -1.47
N ALA A 421 7.40 24.24 -0.88
CA ALA A 421 6.01 23.97 -0.52
C ALA A 421 5.42 25.07 0.38
N GLU A 422 6.28 25.94 0.94
CA GLU A 422 5.98 27.14 1.71
C GLU A 422 5.42 28.32 0.87
N GLU A 423 5.64 28.36 -0.46
CA GLU A 423 5.05 29.37 -1.35
C GLU A 423 3.62 29.02 -1.80
N LEU A 424 3.24 27.74 -1.73
CA LEU A 424 1.84 27.34 -1.82
C LEU A 424 1.16 27.70 -0.49
N ALA A 425 0.01 28.40 -0.60
CA ALA A 425 -0.88 28.65 0.54
C ALA A 425 -1.01 27.41 1.44
N GLY A 426 -1.24 27.64 2.74
CA GLY A 426 -1.41 26.57 3.73
C GLY A 426 -2.41 25.50 3.29
N PHE A 427 -2.44 24.38 4.03
CA PHE A 427 -3.46 23.36 3.78
C PHE A 427 -4.85 23.98 3.93
N LEU A 428 -5.69 23.84 2.91
CA LEU A 428 -7.09 24.23 3.01
C LEU A 428 -7.87 23.12 3.70
N LEU A 429 -8.73 23.51 4.64
CA LEU A 429 -9.66 22.61 5.31
C LEU A 429 -10.90 22.36 4.43
N PRO A 430 -11.72 21.33 4.73
CA PRO A 430 -13.03 21.16 4.12
C PRO A 430 -13.94 22.37 4.33
N ALA A 431 -14.88 22.62 3.42
CA ALA A 431 -15.86 23.71 3.56
C ALA A 431 -16.64 23.59 4.88
N GLY A 432 -16.81 24.71 5.59
CA GLY A 432 -17.51 24.78 6.88
C GLY A 432 -16.66 24.47 8.12
N ALA A 433 -15.37 24.11 7.96
CA ALA A 433 -14.48 23.87 9.12
C ALA A 433 -13.85 25.14 9.73
N GLU A 434 -14.02 26.30 9.07
CA GLU A 434 -13.40 27.58 9.46
C GLU A 434 -14.38 28.51 10.22
N GLU A 435 -15.68 28.19 10.25
CA GLU A 435 -16.72 29.08 10.80
C GLU A 435 -16.92 28.97 12.32
N GLU A 436 -16.30 28.00 13.01
CA GLU A 436 -16.45 27.83 14.46
C GLU A 436 -15.48 28.69 15.31
N GLU A 437 -14.46 29.33 14.72
CA GLU A 437 -13.50 30.16 15.47
C GLU A 437 -13.91 31.65 15.60
N GLU A 438 -14.94 32.12 14.89
CA GLU A 438 -15.39 33.53 14.97
C GLU A 438 -16.61 33.78 15.89
N GLU A 439 -17.17 32.74 16.54
CA GLU A 439 -18.34 32.85 17.44
C GLU A 439 -18.07 32.59 18.94
N GLU A 440 -16.82 32.48 19.39
CA GLU A 440 -16.43 32.55 20.82
C GLU A 440 -15.75 33.89 21.17
#